data_AF-A0A6P0Y303-F1
#
_entry.id   AF-A0A6P0Y303-F1
#
_cell.length_a   1.000
_cell.length_b   1.000
_cell.length_c   1.000
_cell.angle_alpha   90.00
_cell.angle_beta   90.00
_cell.angle_gamma   90.00
#
_symmetry.space_group_name_H-M   'P 1'
#
loop_
_entity.id
_entity.type
_entity.pdbx_description
1 polymer ?
#
loop_
_entity_poly.entity_id
_entity_poly.type
_entity_poly.pdbx_seq_one_letter_code
_entity_poly.pdbx_strand_id
1 'polypeptide(L)'
;GTPLDEVQWMALLKSASAYEMYRKRQQHRITPNGVVEFLILDREFPRSIQYCLSATERSLYQIIGVTQGMKKHPVEKVLGRLCSELDYLTIEEIIQTGLHEFLDNLQTIINQTGEKIFETFFDIQPIEAQRLNN
;
A
#
# COMPACT_ATOMS: atom_id res chain seq x y z
N GLY A 1 11.22 24.02 -11.90
CA GLY A 1 10.85 22.84 -12.70
C GLY A 1 11.20 23.11 -14.13
N THR A 2 12.22 22.43 -14.62
CA THR A 2 12.58 22.48 -16.04
C THR A 2 11.55 21.71 -16.88
N PRO A 3 11.37 21.99 -18.17
CA PRO A 3 10.49 21.21 -19.04
C PRO A 3 10.83 19.71 -19.07
N LEU A 4 12.09 19.36 -18.78
CA LEU A 4 12.55 17.97 -18.69
C LEU A 4 11.92 17.23 -17.50
N ASP A 5 11.77 17.90 -16.36
CA ASP A 5 11.14 17.31 -15.16
C ASP A 5 9.68 16.93 -15.45
N GLU A 6 8.95 17.79 -16.15
CA GLU A 6 7.54 17.58 -16.48
C GLU A 6 7.32 16.36 -17.39
N VAL A 7 8.24 16.12 -18.33
CA VAL A 7 8.22 14.94 -19.20
C VAL A 7 8.46 13.67 -18.39
N GLN A 8 9.37 13.69 -17.41
CA GLN A 8 9.64 12.53 -16.54
C GLN A 8 8.42 12.17 -15.68
N TRP A 9 7.78 13.17 -15.06
CA TRP A 9 6.57 12.94 -14.26
C TRP A 9 5.38 12.47 -15.11
N MET A 10 5.25 13.00 -16.33
CA MET A 10 4.27 12.48 -17.29
C MET A 10 4.55 11.02 -17.67
N ALA A 11 5.82 10.66 -17.90
CA ALA A 11 6.20 9.28 -18.21
C ALA A 11 5.87 8.33 -17.06
N LEU A 12 6.15 8.73 -15.82
CA LEU A 12 5.79 7.98 -14.61
C LEU A 12 4.27 7.79 -14.49
N LEU A 13 3.49 8.86 -14.69
CA LEU A 13 2.03 8.74 -14.69
C LEU A 13 1.53 7.80 -15.78
N LYS A 14 2.14 7.80 -16.97
CA LYS A 14 1.76 6.90 -18.05
C LYS A 14 2.11 5.45 -17.74
N SER A 15 3.28 5.16 -17.16
CA SER A 15 3.66 3.80 -16.77
C SER A 15 2.74 3.22 -15.69
N ALA A 16 2.26 4.07 -14.78
CA ALA A 16 1.26 3.69 -13.79
C ALA A 16 -0.18 3.64 -14.35
N SER A 17 -0.41 3.94 -15.64
CA SER A 17 -1.76 4.18 -16.22
C SER A 17 -2.58 5.20 -15.44
N ALA A 18 -1.89 6.16 -14.82
CA ALA A 18 -2.39 7.20 -13.93
C ALA A 18 -2.69 8.51 -14.67
N TYR A 19 -2.06 8.75 -15.83
CA TYR A 19 -2.06 10.07 -16.50
C TYR A 19 -3.44 10.70 -16.69
N GLU A 20 -4.40 9.96 -17.25
CA GLU A 20 -5.76 10.48 -17.48
C GLU A 20 -6.52 10.74 -16.19
N MET A 21 -6.36 9.88 -15.17
CA MET A 21 -7.01 10.05 -13.87
C MET A 21 -6.41 11.24 -13.10
N TYR A 22 -5.08 11.37 -13.14
CA TYR A 22 -4.37 12.51 -12.60
C TYR A 22 -4.89 13.81 -13.21
N ARG A 23 -4.97 13.91 -14.55
CA ARG A 23 -5.47 15.11 -15.23
C ARG A 23 -6.93 15.45 -14.93
N LYS A 24 -7.77 14.43 -14.69
CA LYS A 24 -9.17 14.65 -14.32
C LYS A 24 -9.33 15.20 -12.91
N ARG A 25 -8.50 14.74 -11.96
CA ARG A 25 -8.54 15.16 -10.56
C ARG A 25 -7.78 16.46 -10.32
N GLN A 26 -6.56 16.52 -10.82
CA GLN A 26 -5.68 17.66 -10.69
C GLN A 26 -5.86 18.56 -11.92
N GLN A 27 -6.66 19.62 -11.77
CA GLN A 27 -6.94 20.60 -12.82
C GLN A 27 -5.74 21.50 -13.19
N HIS A 28 -4.58 21.26 -12.58
CA HIS A 28 -3.37 22.09 -12.68
C HIS A 28 -2.24 21.38 -13.44
N ARG A 29 -1.15 22.13 -13.66
CA ARG A 29 0.10 21.62 -14.23
C ARG A 29 0.62 20.41 -13.44
N ILE A 30 1.30 19.49 -14.13
CA ILE A 30 1.97 18.36 -13.50
C ILE A 30 3.10 18.90 -12.62
N THR A 31 3.03 18.61 -11.32
CA THR A 31 4.06 18.95 -10.34
C THR A 31 4.60 17.68 -9.70
N PRO A 32 5.88 17.63 -9.29
CA PRO A 32 6.44 16.49 -8.58
C PRO A 32 5.58 16.08 -7.36
N ASN A 33 5.27 17.05 -6.49
CA ASN A 33 4.49 16.80 -5.28
C ASN A 33 3.09 16.30 -5.59
N GLY A 34 2.41 16.88 -6.59
CA GLY A 34 1.08 16.42 -6.98
C GLY A 34 1.10 14.98 -7.49
N VAL A 35 2.11 14.59 -8.28
CA VAL A 35 2.24 13.21 -8.77
C VAL A 35 2.53 12.23 -7.63
N VAL A 36 3.43 12.59 -6.71
CA VAL A 36 3.73 11.78 -5.53
C VAL A 36 2.49 11.62 -4.66
N GLU A 37 1.80 12.71 -4.33
CA GLU A 37 0.56 12.70 -3.56
C GLU A 37 -0.49 11.81 -4.23
N PHE A 38 -0.68 11.94 -5.55
CA PHE A 38 -1.65 11.13 -6.28
C PHE A 38 -1.31 9.63 -6.28
N LEU A 39 -0.06 9.26 -6.50
CA LEU A 39 0.34 7.86 -6.58
C LEU A 39 0.44 7.19 -5.19
N ILE A 40 0.62 7.96 -4.12
CA ILE A 40 0.74 7.41 -2.77
C ILE A 40 -0.59 7.48 -2.01
N LEU A 41 -1.25 8.65 -2.01
CA LEU A 41 -2.32 9.02 -1.07
C LEU A 41 -3.72 9.11 -1.71
N ASP A 42 -3.87 8.93 -3.02
CA ASP A 42 -5.20 8.98 -3.61
C ASP A 42 -6.05 7.78 -3.15
N ARG A 43 -7.24 8.00 -2.59
CA ARG A 43 -8.07 6.92 -2.02
C ARG A 43 -8.99 6.23 -3.02
N GLU A 44 -9.01 6.69 -4.27
CA GLU A 44 -9.97 6.25 -5.27
C GLU A 44 -9.30 5.73 -6.55
N PHE A 45 -8.04 6.10 -6.78
CA PHE A 45 -7.24 5.61 -7.88
C PHE A 45 -6.74 4.18 -7.59
N PRO A 46 -7.17 3.14 -8.34
CA PRO A 46 -6.92 1.74 -7.94
C PRO A 46 -5.47 1.26 -7.89
N ARG A 47 -4.52 2.11 -8.33
CA ARG A 47 -3.09 1.82 -8.33
C ARG A 47 -2.29 2.73 -7.41
N SER A 48 -2.96 3.62 -6.67
CA SER A 48 -2.28 4.31 -5.58
C SER A 48 -1.99 3.34 -4.44
N ILE A 49 -0.95 3.64 -3.67
CA ILE A 49 -0.55 2.77 -2.56
C ILE A 49 -1.66 2.69 -1.49
N GLN A 50 -2.24 3.84 -1.10
CA GLN A 50 -3.33 3.88 -0.13
C GLN A 50 -4.54 3.07 -0.58
N TYR A 51 -4.97 3.20 -1.85
CA TYR A 51 -6.09 2.39 -2.35
C TYR A 51 -5.78 0.90 -2.26
N CYS A 52 -4.60 0.48 -2.74
CA CYS A 52 -4.21 -0.93 -2.76
C CYS A 52 -4.18 -1.50 -1.34
N LEU A 53 -3.61 -0.80 -0.37
CA LEU A 53 -3.56 -1.24 1.03
C LEU A 53 -4.93 -1.34 1.68
N SER A 54 -5.79 -0.33 1.49
CA SER A 54 -7.18 -0.42 1.96
C SER A 54 -7.96 -1.55 1.29
N ALA A 55 -7.67 -1.86 0.02
CA ALA A 55 -8.26 -3.01 -0.66
C ALA A 55 -7.78 -4.34 -0.06
N THR A 56 -6.47 -4.46 0.23
CA THR A 56 -5.91 -5.62 0.94
C THR A 56 -6.55 -5.80 2.30
N GLU A 57 -6.75 -4.72 3.07
CA GLU A 57 -7.39 -4.77 4.38
C GLU A 57 -8.84 -5.27 4.28
N ARG A 58 -9.62 -4.76 3.32
CA ARG A 58 -10.98 -5.26 3.05
C ARG A 58 -10.98 -6.75 2.69
N SER A 59 -10.08 -7.18 1.80
CA SER A 59 -9.96 -8.59 1.42
C SER A 59 -9.61 -9.48 2.62
N LEU A 60 -8.67 -9.05 3.45
CA LEU A 60 -8.28 -9.75 4.67
C LEU A 60 -9.47 -9.88 5.64
N TYR A 61 -10.22 -8.81 5.84
CA TYR A 61 -11.43 -8.81 6.67
C TYR A 61 -12.48 -9.81 6.16
N GLN A 62 -12.67 -9.91 4.83
CA GLN A 62 -13.58 -10.90 4.24
C GLN A 62 -13.11 -12.34 4.48
N ILE A 63 -11.80 -12.61 4.36
CA ILE A 63 -11.24 -13.94 4.62
C ILE A 63 -11.43 -14.33 6.09
N ILE A 64 -11.05 -13.44 7.01
CA ILE A 64 -11.13 -13.70 8.46
C ILE A 64 -12.58 -13.82 8.93
N GLY A 65 -13.47 -12.94 8.44
CA GLY A 65 -14.90 -12.94 8.76
C GLY A 65 -15.61 -14.23 8.35
N VAL A 66 -15.13 -14.92 7.31
CA VAL A 66 -15.62 -16.25 6.91
C VAL A 66 -15.13 -17.35 7.87
N THR A 67 -14.01 -17.17 8.56
CA THR A 67 -13.37 -18.19 9.42
C THR A 67 -13.67 -18.12 10.93
N GLN A 68 -14.63 -17.28 11.37
CA GLN A 68 -15.02 -16.97 12.75
C GLN A 68 -14.22 -17.59 13.94
N GLY A 69 -13.53 -16.71 14.66
CA GLY A 69 -13.16 -16.83 16.07
C GLY A 69 -12.50 -15.52 16.51
N MET A 70 -13.10 -14.80 17.47
CA MET A 70 -12.79 -13.40 17.86
C MET A 70 -11.39 -13.17 18.44
N LYS A 71 -10.33 -13.47 17.68
CA LYS A 71 -8.97 -13.03 17.98
C LYS A 71 -8.54 -12.11 16.83
N LYS A 72 -8.24 -10.85 17.16
CA LYS A 72 -7.60 -9.93 16.21
C LYS A 72 -6.33 -10.59 15.71
N HIS A 73 -6.28 -10.98 14.45
CA HIS A 73 -5.09 -11.63 13.92
C HIS A 73 -3.94 -10.60 13.92
N PRO A 74 -2.70 -11.00 14.23
CA PRO A 74 -1.55 -10.09 14.22
C PRO A 74 -1.41 -9.30 12.90
N VAL A 75 -1.83 -9.91 11.79
CA VAL A 75 -1.85 -9.31 10.45
C VAL A 75 -2.88 -8.18 10.30
N GLU A 76 -4.09 -8.31 10.86
CA GLU A 76 -5.09 -7.23 10.88
C GLU A 76 -4.55 -6.00 11.63
N LYS A 77 -3.83 -6.23 12.73
CA LYS A 77 -3.26 -5.14 13.52
C LYS A 77 -2.17 -4.38 12.76
N VAL A 78 -1.27 -5.09 12.07
CA VAL A 78 -0.19 -4.45 11.30
C VAL A 78 -0.75 -3.69 10.11
N LEU A 79 -1.64 -4.32 9.33
CA LEU A 79 -2.21 -3.71 8.15
C LEU A 79 -3.13 -2.54 8.49
N GLY A 80 -4.00 -2.68 9.50
CA GLY A 80 -4.88 -1.60 9.93
C GLY A 80 -4.12 -0.41 10.52
N ARG A 81 -2.98 -0.66 11.19
CA ARG A 81 -2.07 0.42 11.61
C ARG A 81 -1.50 1.16 10.41
N LEU A 82 -0.99 0.43 9.40
CA LEU A 82 -0.43 1.04 8.20
C LEU A 82 -1.47 1.86 7.42
N CYS A 83 -2.69 1.33 7.24
CA CYS A 83 -3.80 2.07 6.63
C CYS A 83 -4.13 3.34 7.41
N SER A 84 -4.19 3.25 8.75
CA SER A 84 -4.47 4.40 9.61
C SER A 84 -3.37 5.46 9.52
N GLU A 85 -2.10 5.07 9.46
CA GLU A 85 -0.98 6.00 9.30
C GLU A 85 -1.08 6.75 7.95
N LEU A 86 -1.36 6.04 6.86
CA LEU A 86 -1.57 6.67 5.54
C LEU A 86 -2.82 7.56 5.47
N ASP A 87 -3.85 7.27 6.28
CA ASP A 87 -5.08 8.08 6.29
C ASP A 87 -4.87 9.50 6.81
N TYR A 88 -3.88 9.72 7.68
CA TYR A 88 -3.56 11.04 8.23
C TYR A 88 -2.29 11.66 7.67
N LEU A 89 -1.58 10.93 6.80
CA LEU A 89 -0.33 11.38 6.21
C LEU A 89 -0.58 12.45 5.14
N THR A 90 0.22 13.51 5.17
CA THR A 90 0.23 14.58 4.19
C THR A 90 1.43 14.48 3.25
N ILE A 91 1.31 15.09 2.07
CA ILE A 91 2.45 15.17 1.13
C ILE A 91 3.61 15.96 1.73
N GLU A 92 3.34 16.99 2.55
CA GLU A 92 4.37 17.77 3.22
C GLU A 92 5.21 16.91 4.16
N GLU A 93 4.59 16.02 4.95
CA GLU A 93 5.28 15.09 5.83
C GLU A 93 6.15 14.07 5.07
N ILE A 94 5.65 13.57 3.93
CA ILE A 94 6.43 12.67 3.04
C ILE A 94 7.67 13.39 2.52
N ILE A 95 7.52 14.63 2.04
CA ILE A 95 8.64 15.38 1.47
C ILE A 95 9.64 15.80 2.56
N GLN A 96 9.17 16.15 3.76
CA GLN A 96 10.03 16.45 4.91
C GLN A 96 10.86 15.25 5.38
N THR A 97 10.27 14.05 5.34
CA THR A 97 10.97 12.80 5.64
C THR A 97 11.95 12.42 4.52
N GLY A 98 11.65 12.81 3.28
CA GLY A 98 12.38 12.40 2.09
C GLY A 98 11.66 11.25 1.40
N LEU A 99 11.35 11.44 0.11
CA LEU A 99 10.50 10.51 -0.65
C LEU A 99 11.06 9.08 -0.69
N HIS A 100 12.36 8.93 -0.92
CA HIS A 100 12.99 7.60 -1.00
C HIS A 100 12.97 6.89 0.36
N GLU A 101 13.34 7.60 1.43
CA GLU A 101 13.34 7.05 2.80
C GLU A 101 11.94 6.62 3.23
N PHE A 102 10.93 7.44 2.91
CA PHE A 102 9.54 7.09 3.12
C PHE A 102 9.13 5.82 2.37
N LEU A 103 9.44 5.74 1.07
CA LEU A 103 9.08 4.58 0.23
C LEU A 103 9.80 3.30 0.66
N ASP A 104 11.06 3.36 1.07
CA ASP A 104 11.83 2.21 1.54
C ASP A 104 11.26 1.65 2.86
N ASN A 105 10.90 2.54 3.79
CA ASN A 105 10.23 2.13 5.02
C ASN A 105 8.85 1.52 4.73
N LEU A 106 8.06 2.15 3.86
CA LEU A 106 6.75 1.65 3.45
C LEU A 106 6.85 0.27 2.80
N GLN A 107 7.81 0.07 1.89
CA GLN A 107 8.07 -1.22 1.26
C GLN A 107 8.45 -2.28 2.29
N THR A 108 9.28 -1.95 3.28
CA THR A 108 9.65 -2.86 4.36
C THR A 108 8.42 -3.34 5.14
N ILE A 109 7.51 -2.43 5.50
CA ILE A 109 6.28 -2.77 6.22
C ILE A 109 5.34 -3.63 5.35
N ILE A 110 5.24 -3.31 4.06
CA ILE A 110 4.43 -4.10 3.10
C ILE A 110 4.97 -5.53 3.00
N ASN A 111 6.28 -5.71 2.86
CA ASN A 111 6.91 -7.03 2.79
C ASN A 111 6.65 -7.85 4.06
N GLN A 112 6.86 -7.25 5.25
CA GLN A 112 6.57 -7.91 6.53
C GLN A 112 5.09 -8.27 6.69
N THR A 113 4.19 -7.44 6.15
CA THR A 113 2.75 -7.73 6.15
C THR A 113 2.46 -8.92 5.24
N GLY A 114 3.06 -8.97 4.05
CA GLY A 114 2.95 -10.08 3.11
C GLY A 114 3.44 -11.40 3.70
N GLU A 115 4.59 -11.39 4.37
CA GLU A 115 5.12 -12.56 5.10
C GLU A 115 4.13 -13.05 6.16
N LYS A 116 3.58 -12.15 6.98
CA LYS A 116 2.57 -12.52 8.00
C LYS A 116 1.29 -13.07 7.40
N ILE A 117 0.82 -12.54 6.26
CA ILE A 117 -0.33 -13.10 5.53
C ILE A 117 0.01 -14.53 5.08
N PHE A 118 1.19 -14.74 4.51
CA PHE A 118 1.65 -16.05 4.06
C PHE A 118 1.68 -17.06 5.21
N GLU A 119 2.35 -16.74 6.31
CA GLU A 119 2.41 -17.59 7.51
C GLU A 119 1.03 -17.89 8.09
N THR A 120 0.11 -16.92 8.09
CA THR A 120 -1.20 -17.08 8.73
C THR A 120 -2.16 -17.93 7.88
N PHE A 121 -2.14 -17.80 6.56
CA PHE A 121 -3.18 -18.38 5.68
C PHE A 121 -2.66 -19.43 4.68
N PHE A 122 -1.35 -19.46 4.40
CA PHE A 122 -0.78 -20.29 3.34
C PHE A 122 0.30 -21.27 3.84
N ASP A 123 0.93 -21.04 4.99
CA ASP A 123 1.88 -21.98 5.59
C ASP A 123 1.15 -23.20 6.20
N ILE A 124 0.69 -24.09 5.32
CA ILE A 124 0.06 -25.35 5.67
C ILE A 124 1.16 -26.36 5.98
N GLN A 125 1.45 -26.57 7.26
CA GLN A 125 2.37 -27.62 7.69
C GLN A 125 1.83 -29.01 7.28
N PRO A 126 2.62 -29.85 6.59
CA PRO A 126 2.18 -31.19 6.19
C PRO A 126 1.93 -32.07 7.42
N ILE A 127 0.81 -32.80 7.40
CA ILE A 127 0.29 -33.65 8.50
C ILE A 127 1.33 -34.69 8.99
N GLU A 128 2.32 -35.06 8.17
CA GLU A 128 3.36 -36.03 8.52
C GLU A 128 4.35 -35.53 9.60
N ALA A 129 4.59 -34.22 9.71
CA ALA A 129 5.48 -33.66 10.73
C ALA A 129 4.93 -33.80 12.17
N GLN A 130 3.62 -34.03 12.34
CA GLN A 130 2.99 -34.27 13.64
C GLN A 130 3.05 -35.72 14.12
N ARG A 131 3.39 -36.69 13.24
CA ARG A 131 3.43 -38.12 13.60
C ARG A 131 4.79 -38.63 14.10
N LEU A 132 5.87 -37.85 13.95
CA LEU A 132 7.21 -38.24 14.38
C LEU A 132 7.58 -37.79 15.81
N ASN A 133 6.66 -37.12 16.52
CA ASN A 133 6.87 -36.62 17.90
C ASN A 133 6.04 -37.35 18.98
N ASN A 134 5.50 -38.54 18.69
CA ASN A 134 4.81 -39.40 19.67
C ASN A 134 5.50 -40.77 19.79
#